data_AF-A0AAD9KD03-F1
#
_entry.id   AF-A0AAD9KD03-F1
#
_cell.length_a   1.000
_cell.length_b   1.000
_cell.length_c   1.000
_cell.angle_alpha   90.00
_cell.angle_beta   90.00
_cell.angle_gamma   90.00
#
_symmetry.space_group_name_H-M   'P 1'
#
loop_
_entity.id
_entity.type
_entity.pdbx_description
1 polymer ?
#
loop_
_entity_poly.entity_id
_entity_poly.type
_entity_poly.pdbx_seq_one_letter_code
_entity_poly.pdbx_strand_id
1 'polypeptide(L)'
;MFNSFRSVDDKTKLRKLQLTDLMPFIMKLIVKSSEKELIGQIDSSADVYFIKQTIGNACGTIGLIHALCNNAAKLGFDSKFLMAFGEAHDESAQEGQTQAPPREDKLDLHFVAFVHKSGKLIELDGRKDGPIIHGSTTEDTLLEDSAEVVKKFMSRDPDSLKFTVIALVKPE
;
A
#
# COMPACT_ATOMS: atom_id res chain seq x y z
N MET A 1 12.08 -1.14 10.12
CA MET A 1 11.13 -0.76 11.19
C MET A 1 9.91 -0.09 10.56
N PHE A 2 8.71 -0.24 11.13
CA PHE A 2 7.51 0.49 10.69
C PHE A 2 7.40 1.80 11.46
N ASN A 3 7.37 2.93 10.75
CA ASN A 3 7.18 4.26 11.33
C ASN A 3 5.79 4.78 10.97
N SER A 4 4.92 5.00 11.96
CA SER A 4 3.60 5.60 11.75
C SER A 4 3.67 7.12 11.84
N PHE A 5 2.91 7.82 10.99
CA PHE A 5 2.70 9.26 11.15
C PHE A 5 1.26 9.65 10.82
N ARG A 6 0.81 10.76 11.43
CA ARG A 6 -0.58 11.22 11.39
C ARG A 6 -0.83 12.42 10.47
N SER A 7 0.20 12.93 9.80
CA SER A 7 0.07 14.05 8.85
C SER A 7 0.97 13.85 7.63
N VAL A 8 0.39 14.07 6.45
CA VAL A 8 1.05 14.07 5.13
C VAL A 8 1.37 15.49 4.63
N ASP A 9 1.12 16.51 5.46
CA ASP A 9 1.27 17.93 5.08
C ASP A 9 2.67 18.48 5.40
N ASP A 10 3.36 17.87 6.36
CA ASP A 10 4.70 18.28 6.78
C ASP A 10 5.78 17.70 5.85
N LYS A 11 6.06 18.42 4.76
CA LYS A 11 7.11 18.07 3.79
C LYS A 11 8.49 17.91 4.44
N THR A 12 8.80 18.66 5.49
CA THR A 12 10.09 18.55 6.19
C THR A 12 10.21 17.20 6.90
N LYS A 13 9.13 16.77 7.56
CA LYS A 13 9.06 15.45 8.20
C LYS A 13 9.08 14.31 7.19
N LEU A 14 8.38 14.46 6.06
CA LEU A 14 8.43 13.50 4.96
C LEU A 14 9.85 13.36 4.41
N ARG A 15 10.52 14.47 4.08
CA ARG A 15 11.93 14.45 3.63
C ARG A 15 12.86 13.80 4.64
N LYS A 16 12.69 14.10 5.94
CA LYS A 16 13.51 13.49 6.99
C LYS A 16 13.32 11.97 7.08
N LEU A 17 12.11 11.47 6.89
CA LEU A 17 11.81 10.03 6.83
C LEU A 17 12.34 9.37 5.55
N GLN A 18 12.49 10.13 4.48
CA GLN A 18 13.00 9.67 3.20
C GLN A 18 14.53 9.63 3.14
N LEU A 19 15.19 10.52 3.89
CA LEU A 19 16.65 10.62 3.99
C LEU A 19 17.31 9.52 4.83
N THR A 20 16.54 8.74 5.61
CA THR A 20 17.06 7.64 6.44
C THR A 20 17.29 6.34 5.66
N ASP A 21 17.83 6.42 4.45
CA ASP A 21 18.23 5.32 3.55
C ASP A 21 17.12 4.37 3.06
N LEU A 22 16.81 4.56 1.77
CA LEU A 22 16.28 3.63 0.76
C LEU A 22 15.53 2.41 1.30
N MET A 23 14.18 2.39 1.21
CA MET A 23 13.29 1.21 1.17
C MET A 23 11.82 1.65 0.89
N PRO A 24 10.89 0.79 0.40
CA PRO A 24 9.59 1.20 -0.11
C PRO A 24 8.70 1.79 0.96
N PHE A 25 8.08 2.88 0.58
CA PHE A 25 7.10 3.54 1.40
C PHE A 25 5.73 2.85 1.32
N ILE A 26 5.36 2.05 2.32
CA ILE A 26 4.00 1.47 2.40
C ILE A 26 3.02 2.46 3.00
N MET A 27 2.47 3.36 2.19
CA MET A 27 1.40 4.21 2.64
C MET A 27 0.12 3.40 2.93
N LYS A 28 -0.08 3.01 4.19
CA LYS A 28 -1.42 2.62 4.64
C LYS A 28 -2.35 3.78 4.35
N LEU A 29 -3.39 3.54 3.56
CA LEU A 29 -4.45 4.50 3.35
C LEU A 29 -5.76 3.84 3.71
N ILE A 30 -6.32 4.28 4.83
CA ILE A 30 -7.68 3.97 5.20
C ILE A 30 -8.57 4.96 4.43
N VAL A 31 -9.14 4.54 3.31
CA VAL A 31 -10.21 5.29 2.63
C VAL A 31 -11.54 4.66 3.00
N LYS A 32 -12.49 5.47 3.48
CA LYS A 32 -13.90 5.07 3.50
C LYS A 32 -14.32 4.88 2.05
N SER A 33 -14.61 3.65 1.64
CA SER A 33 -14.88 3.33 0.23
C SER A 33 -16.18 3.96 -0.27
N SER A 34 -16.16 5.25 -0.59
CA SER A 34 -17.08 5.83 -1.57
C SER A 34 -16.43 5.66 -2.96
N GLU A 35 -16.48 4.42 -3.45
CA GLU A 35 -16.15 4.07 -4.82
C GLU A 35 -17.02 4.89 -5.79
N LYS A 36 -16.46 5.93 -6.41
CA LYS A 36 -17.10 6.50 -7.61
C LYS A 36 -16.13 6.82 -8.76
N GLU A 37 -14.83 7.02 -8.50
CA GLU A 37 -13.89 7.33 -9.59
C GLU A 37 -12.46 6.85 -9.28
N LEU A 38 -11.86 6.10 -10.21
CA LEU A 38 -10.46 5.68 -10.15
C LEU A 38 -9.54 6.91 -10.19
N ILE A 39 -8.50 6.96 -9.36
CA ILE A 39 -7.41 7.94 -9.50
C ILE A 39 -6.26 7.19 -10.17
N GLY A 40 -5.84 7.61 -11.37
CA GLY A 40 -4.77 6.95 -12.12
C GLY A 40 -5.25 5.96 -13.17
N GLN A 41 -4.33 5.16 -13.70
CA GLN A 41 -4.58 4.21 -14.81
C GLN A 41 -4.19 2.79 -14.40
N ILE A 42 -5.07 1.81 -14.61
CA ILE A 42 -4.73 0.40 -14.37
C ILE A 42 -3.77 -0.07 -15.47
N ASP A 43 -2.64 -0.65 -15.07
CA ASP A 43 -1.63 -1.22 -15.96
C ASP A 43 -1.18 -2.58 -15.44
N SER A 44 -1.86 -3.64 -15.91
CA SER A 44 -1.52 -5.03 -15.58
C SER A 44 -0.21 -5.51 -16.22
N SER A 45 0.41 -4.69 -17.09
CA SER A 45 1.73 -5.00 -17.67
C SER A 45 2.90 -4.45 -16.83
N ALA A 46 2.60 -3.74 -15.74
CA ALA A 46 3.62 -3.27 -14.82
C ALA A 46 4.41 -4.43 -14.21
N ASP A 47 5.74 -4.33 -14.22
CA ASP A 47 6.67 -5.31 -13.63
C ASP A 47 6.68 -5.23 -12.09
N VAL A 48 5.53 -5.57 -11.50
CA VAL A 48 5.26 -5.58 -10.06
C VAL A 48 4.59 -6.87 -9.65
N TYR A 49 4.87 -7.31 -8.43
CA TYR A 49 4.14 -8.39 -7.79
C TYR A 49 2.78 -7.88 -7.30
N PHE A 50 1.69 -8.43 -7.82
CA PHE A 50 0.33 -8.03 -7.47
C PHE A 50 -0.55 -9.27 -7.23
N ILE A 51 -1.33 -9.20 -6.16
CA ILE A 51 -2.32 -10.21 -5.77
C ILE A 51 -3.67 -9.51 -5.61
N LYS A 52 -4.71 -10.06 -6.23
CA LYS A 52 -6.09 -9.61 -6.04
C LYS A 52 -6.66 -10.18 -4.74
N GLN A 53 -7.28 -9.32 -3.95
CA GLN A 53 -7.98 -9.70 -2.74
C GLN A 53 -9.27 -10.44 -3.09
N THR A 54 -9.39 -11.67 -2.62
CA THR A 54 -10.57 -12.54 -2.81
C THR A 54 -11.43 -12.67 -1.55
N ILE A 55 -10.93 -12.21 -0.39
CA ILE A 55 -11.56 -12.42 0.93
C ILE A 55 -11.67 -11.12 1.71
N GLY A 56 -12.79 -10.93 2.41
CA GLY A 56 -12.99 -9.79 3.30
C GLY A 56 -11.94 -9.72 4.40
N ASN A 57 -11.51 -8.51 4.75
CA ASN A 57 -10.52 -8.22 5.81
C ASN A 57 -9.07 -8.71 5.55
N ALA A 58 -8.76 -9.27 4.38
CA ALA A 58 -7.38 -9.65 4.01
C ALA A 58 -6.53 -8.48 3.49
N CYS A 59 -7.11 -7.29 3.30
CA CYS A 59 -6.44 -6.11 2.74
C CYS A 59 -5.14 -5.74 3.47
N GLY A 60 -5.10 -5.88 4.80
CA GLY A 60 -3.91 -5.59 5.59
C GLY A 60 -2.72 -6.51 5.26
N THR A 61 -2.97 -7.81 5.16
CA THR A 61 -1.93 -8.80 4.82
C THR A 61 -1.51 -8.67 3.36
N ILE A 62 -2.46 -8.49 2.45
CA ILE A 62 -2.20 -8.29 1.02
C ILE A 62 -1.36 -7.03 0.78
N GLY A 63 -1.71 -5.91 1.42
CA GLY A 63 -0.93 -4.68 1.32
C GLY A 63 0.51 -4.85 1.85
N LEU A 64 0.71 -5.63 2.91
CA LEU A 64 2.04 -5.97 3.41
C LEU A 64 2.83 -6.82 2.41
N ILE A 65 2.21 -7.85 1.84
CA ILE A 65 2.83 -8.72 0.83
C ILE A 65 3.23 -7.91 -0.40
N HIS A 66 2.32 -7.10 -0.94
CA HIS A 66 2.58 -6.21 -2.07
C HIS A 66 3.83 -5.36 -1.82
N ALA A 67 3.95 -4.79 -0.63
CA ALA A 67 5.10 -3.99 -0.32
C ALA A 67 6.41 -4.77 -0.17
N LEU A 68 6.38 -5.88 0.56
CA LEU A 68 7.58 -6.69 0.82
C LEU A 68 8.10 -7.34 -0.47
N CYS A 69 7.22 -7.99 -1.24
CA CYS A 69 7.61 -8.69 -2.47
C CYS A 69 8.16 -7.74 -3.53
N ASN A 70 7.57 -6.55 -3.70
CA ASN A 70 8.07 -5.56 -4.66
C ASN A 70 9.40 -4.91 -4.26
N ASN A 71 9.91 -5.20 -3.06
CA ASN A 71 11.13 -4.60 -2.53
C ASN A 71 12.07 -5.61 -1.88
N ALA A 72 11.85 -6.90 -2.17
CA ALA A 72 12.62 -8.03 -1.66
C ALA A 72 14.13 -7.79 -1.68
N ALA A 73 14.64 -7.41 -2.85
CA ALA A 73 16.06 -7.17 -3.09
C ALA A 73 16.63 -6.04 -2.21
N LYS A 74 15.84 -4.99 -1.97
CA LYS A 74 16.24 -3.85 -1.13
C LYS A 74 16.19 -4.21 0.36
N LEU A 75 15.30 -5.12 0.78
CA LEU A 75 15.15 -5.57 2.17
C LEU A 75 16.24 -6.57 2.58
N GLY A 76 17.01 -7.08 1.60
CA GLY A 76 17.89 -8.22 1.84
C GLY A 76 17.12 -9.51 2.13
N PHE A 77 15.84 -9.56 1.77
CA PHE A 77 15.06 -10.80 1.87
C PHE A 77 15.37 -11.69 0.66
N ASP A 78 15.58 -12.98 0.93
CA ASP A 78 15.63 -13.98 -0.12
C ASP A 78 14.28 -13.97 -0.86
N SER A 79 14.33 -13.84 -2.18
CA SER A 79 13.14 -13.86 -3.04
C SER A 79 12.32 -15.13 -2.80
N LYS A 80 12.96 -16.26 -2.47
CA LYS A 80 12.26 -17.51 -2.13
C LYS A 80 11.41 -17.40 -0.88
N PHE A 81 11.88 -16.69 0.15
CA PHE A 81 11.13 -16.51 1.39
C PHE A 81 9.88 -15.66 1.18
N LEU A 82 9.98 -14.60 0.39
CA LEU A 82 8.87 -13.71 0.11
C LEU A 82 7.84 -14.30 -0.85
N MET A 83 8.28 -15.07 -1.86
CA MET A 83 7.38 -15.80 -2.73
C MET A 83 6.62 -16.88 -1.95
N ALA A 84 7.31 -17.65 -1.09
CA ALA A 84 6.65 -18.63 -0.22
C ALA A 84 5.66 -17.98 0.76
N PHE A 85 5.95 -16.79 1.27
CA PHE A 85 5.02 -16.05 2.14
C PHE A 85 3.79 -15.55 1.37
N GLY A 86 3.97 -15.07 0.14
CA GLY A 86 2.88 -14.67 -0.75
C GLY A 86 2.00 -15.85 -1.16
N GLU A 87 2.62 -16.97 -1.56
CA GLU A 87 1.94 -18.22 -1.91
C GLU A 87 1.18 -18.81 -0.73
N ALA A 88 1.82 -18.91 0.45
CA ALA A 88 1.16 -19.42 1.66
C ALA A 88 -0.03 -18.55 2.08
N HIS A 89 0.04 -17.23 1.87
CA HIS A 89 -1.10 -16.36 2.11
C HIS A 89 -2.20 -16.55 1.08
N ASP A 90 -1.88 -16.71 -0.20
CA ASP A 90 -2.87 -16.95 -1.25
C ASP A 90 -3.56 -18.32 -1.07
N GLU A 91 -2.80 -19.36 -0.71
CA GLU A 91 -3.33 -20.68 -0.33
C GLU A 91 -4.20 -20.59 0.94
N SER A 92 -3.70 -19.98 2.01
CA SER A 92 -4.46 -19.81 3.26
C SER A 92 -5.71 -18.95 3.07
N ALA A 93 -5.64 -17.97 2.15
CA ALA A 93 -6.78 -17.21 1.73
C ALA A 93 -7.78 -18.17 1.06
N GLN A 94 -7.39 -18.90 0.01
CA GLN A 94 -8.29 -19.85 -0.66
C GLN A 94 -8.90 -20.90 0.30
N GLU A 95 -8.19 -21.28 1.36
CA GLU A 95 -8.64 -22.22 2.40
C GLU A 95 -9.52 -21.60 3.50
N GLY A 96 -9.63 -20.27 3.59
CA GLY A 96 -10.25 -19.53 4.69
C GLY A 96 -11.78 -19.62 4.79
N GLN A 97 -12.29 -20.72 5.37
CA GLN A 97 -13.69 -20.92 5.78
C GLN A 97 -14.01 -20.46 7.23
N THR A 98 -13.37 -19.41 7.76
CA THR A 98 -13.75 -18.90 9.10
C THR A 98 -14.70 -17.71 8.97
N GLN A 99 -15.89 -17.81 9.58
CA GLN A 99 -16.82 -16.68 9.68
C GLN A 99 -16.16 -15.52 10.45
N ALA A 100 -15.97 -14.40 9.77
CA ALA A 100 -15.60 -13.15 10.42
C ALA A 100 -16.68 -12.77 11.46
N PRO A 101 -16.31 -12.12 12.59
CA PRO A 101 -17.27 -11.70 13.60
C PRO A 101 -18.38 -10.80 13.00
N PRO A 102 -19.59 -10.81 13.58
CA PRO A 102 -20.71 -10.02 13.09
C PRO A 102 -20.34 -8.54 12.98
N ARG A 103 -20.68 -7.93 11.84
CA ARG A 103 -20.41 -6.53 11.48
C ARG A 103 -21.23 -5.56 12.34
N GLU A 104 -20.80 -5.27 13.56
CA GLU A 104 -21.44 -4.20 14.35
C GLU A 104 -20.88 -2.80 14.13
N ASP A 105 -19.86 -2.64 13.29
CA ASP A 105 -19.64 -1.40 12.57
C ASP A 105 -19.05 -1.75 11.21
N LYS A 106 -19.71 -1.37 10.11
CA LYS A 106 -19.06 -1.35 8.79
C LYS A 106 -17.98 -0.26 8.81
N LEU A 107 -16.87 -0.58 9.43
CA LEU A 107 -15.63 0.14 9.27
C LEU A 107 -15.13 -0.21 7.86
N ASP A 108 -15.57 0.55 6.87
CA ASP A 108 -15.07 0.50 5.49
C ASP A 108 -13.61 1.02 5.47
N LEU A 109 -12.71 0.29 6.11
CA LEU A 109 -11.28 0.59 6.18
C LEU A 109 -10.58 -0.30 5.17
N HIS A 110 -9.78 0.31 4.31
CA HIS A 110 -9.03 -0.41 3.29
C HIS A 110 -7.52 -0.20 3.46
N PHE A 111 -6.72 -1.06 2.84
CA PHE A 111 -5.28 -0.96 2.82
C PHE A 111 -4.80 -1.06 1.38
N VAL A 112 -3.90 -0.16 1.01
CA VAL A 112 -3.21 -0.13 -0.27
C VAL A 112 -1.72 0.04 0.00
N ALA A 113 -0.88 -0.34 -0.95
CA ALA A 113 0.56 -0.08 -0.90
C ALA A 113 0.96 0.82 -2.07
N PHE A 114 1.96 1.67 -1.87
CA PHE A 114 2.56 2.46 -2.94
C PHE A 114 4.00 2.02 -3.14
N VAL A 115 4.42 1.85 -4.40
CA VAL A 115 5.77 1.43 -4.74
C VAL A 115 6.33 2.27 -5.88
N HIS A 116 7.64 2.47 -5.85
CA HIS A 116 8.40 2.98 -6.99
C HIS A 116 8.98 1.80 -7.76
N LYS A 117 8.61 1.69 -9.05
CA LYS A 117 9.18 0.71 -9.98
C LYS A 117 9.33 1.34 -11.36
N SER A 118 10.51 1.22 -11.95
CA SER A 118 10.80 1.71 -13.32
C SER A 118 10.40 3.18 -13.54
N GLY A 119 10.64 4.05 -12.54
CA GLY A 119 10.32 5.48 -12.60
C GLY A 119 8.84 5.82 -12.42
N LYS A 120 7.98 4.84 -12.10
CA LYS A 120 6.53 5.04 -11.93
C LYS A 120 6.11 4.94 -10.46
N LEU A 121 5.14 5.76 -10.07
CA LEU A 121 4.40 5.64 -8.81
C LEU A 121 3.23 4.67 -9.03
N ILE A 122 3.24 3.56 -8.31
CA ILE A 122 2.29 2.46 -8.50
C ILE A 122 1.56 2.19 -7.19
N GLU A 123 0.24 2.33 -7.20
CA GLU A 123 -0.66 1.88 -6.13
C GLU A 123 -1.03 0.41 -6.37
N LEU A 124 -0.88 -0.40 -5.33
CA LEU A 124 -1.23 -1.80 -5.28
C LEU A 124 -2.42 -1.95 -4.33
N ASP A 125 -3.61 -1.93 -4.92
CA ASP A 125 -4.88 -2.12 -4.25
C ASP A 125 -5.44 -3.51 -4.63
N GLY A 126 -5.46 -4.45 -3.68
CA GLY A 126 -5.98 -5.79 -3.91
C GLY A 126 -7.45 -5.84 -4.32
N ARG A 127 -8.27 -4.80 -4.08
CA ARG A 127 -9.67 -4.74 -4.51
C ARG A 127 -9.82 -4.33 -5.99
N LYS A 128 -8.73 -3.97 -6.67
CA LYS A 128 -8.74 -3.51 -8.06
C LYS A 128 -8.34 -4.63 -9.01
N ASP A 129 -8.57 -4.40 -10.30
CA ASP A 129 -8.25 -5.38 -11.35
C ASP A 129 -6.77 -5.39 -11.75
N GLY A 130 -5.95 -4.52 -11.16
CA GLY A 130 -4.51 -4.51 -11.34
C GLY A 130 -3.84 -3.32 -10.65
N PRO A 131 -2.51 -3.22 -10.81
CA PRO A 131 -1.72 -2.08 -10.36
C PRO A 131 -2.23 -0.77 -10.96
N ILE A 132 -2.26 0.30 -10.18
CA ILE A 132 -2.71 1.62 -10.62
C ILE A 132 -1.52 2.57 -10.71
N ILE A 133 -1.30 3.13 -11.89
CA ILE A 133 -0.23 4.08 -12.17
C ILE A 133 -0.73 5.51 -11.88
N HIS A 134 0.00 6.23 -11.03
CA HIS A 134 -0.30 7.62 -10.65
C HIS A 134 0.59 8.66 -11.32
N GLY A 135 1.61 8.23 -12.06
CA GLY A 135 2.55 9.09 -12.77
C GLY A 135 3.99 8.67 -12.55
N SER A 136 4.93 9.57 -12.83
CA SER A 136 6.35 9.37 -12.57
C SER A 136 6.71 9.65 -11.11
N THR A 137 7.70 8.93 -10.57
CA THR A 137 8.31 9.20 -9.26
C THR A 137 9.76 8.71 -9.27
N THR A 138 10.52 9.04 -8.23
CA THR A 138 11.85 8.48 -7.96
C THR A 138 11.87 7.85 -6.57
N GLU A 139 12.97 7.20 -6.20
CA GLU A 139 13.15 6.72 -4.82
C GLU A 139 13.15 7.89 -3.82
N ASP A 140 13.70 9.04 -4.23
CA ASP A 140 13.82 10.25 -3.41
C ASP A 140 12.56 11.11 -3.37
N THR A 141 11.56 10.85 -4.23
CA THR A 141 10.27 11.58 -4.22
C THR A 141 9.06 10.68 -3.94
N LEU A 142 9.24 9.36 -3.84
CA LEU A 142 8.17 8.38 -3.61
C LEU A 142 7.21 8.78 -2.48
N LEU A 143 7.75 9.23 -1.35
CA LEU A 143 6.95 9.62 -0.19
C LEU A 143 6.12 10.89 -0.45
N GLU A 144 6.75 11.92 -1.01
CA GLU A 144 6.08 13.17 -1.37
C GLU A 144 5.00 12.93 -2.43
N ASP A 145 5.31 12.16 -3.48
CA ASP A 145 4.39 11.88 -4.58
C ASP A 145 3.22 11.00 -4.12
N SER A 146 3.48 10.01 -3.26
CA SER A 146 2.44 9.20 -2.61
C SER A 146 1.53 10.06 -1.73
N ALA A 147 2.09 10.96 -0.93
CA ALA A 147 1.32 11.88 -0.08
C ALA A 147 0.35 12.75 -0.91
N GLU A 148 0.77 13.20 -2.09
CA GLU A 148 -0.12 13.95 -2.99
C GLU A 148 -1.27 13.10 -3.53
N VAL A 149 -1.07 11.80 -3.80
CA VAL A 149 -2.16 10.88 -4.13
C VAL A 149 -3.11 10.74 -2.94
N VAL A 150 -2.58 10.58 -1.73
CA VAL A 150 -3.42 10.47 -0.53
C VAL A 150 -4.24 11.72 -0.24
N LYS A 151 -3.67 12.91 -0.45
CA LYS A 151 -4.42 14.16 -0.35
C LYS A 151 -5.62 14.19 -1.30
N LYS A 152 -5.51 13.63 -2.51
CA LYS A 152 -6.64 13.49 -3.44
C LYS A 152 -7.72 12.53 -2.93
N PHE A 153 -7.35 11.50 -2.16
CA PHE A 153 -8.33 10.65 -1.50
C PHE A 153 -8.96 11.34 -0.29
N MET A 154 -8.17 12.06 0.51
CA MET A 154 -8.65 12.84 1.66
C MET A 154 -9.61 13.96 1.23
N SER A 155 -9.35 14.61 0.10
CA SER A 155 -10.22 15.69 -0.41
C SER A 155 -11.60 15.18 -0.87
N ARG A 156 -11.77 13.87 -1.09
CA ARG A 156 -13.07 13.26 -1.42
C ARG A 156 -13.97 13.04 -0.20
N ASP A 157 -13.39 13.02 0.99
CA ASP A 157 -14.11 12.88 2.27
C ASP A 157 -13.46 13.79 3.32
N PRO A 158 -13.60 15.13 3.17
CA PRO A 158 -12.86 16.11 3.97
C PRO A 158 -13.20 16.06 5.47
N ASP A 159 -14.35 15.52 5.83
CA ASP A 159 -14.80 15.37 7.22
C ASP A 159 -14.28 14.08 7.88
N SER A 160 -13.65 13.19 7.10
CA SER A 160 -13.11 11.93 7.62
C SER A 160 -11.71 12.10 8.18
N LEU A 161 -11.60 11.90 9.50
CA LEU A 161 -10.33 11.79 10.21
C LEU A 161 -9.79 10.36 10.24
N LYS A 162 -10.43 9.43 9.51
CA LYS A 162 -10.11 8.00 9.56
C LYS A 162 -9.03 7.64 8.55
N PHE A 163 -7.85 8.25 8.65
CA PHE A 163 -6.68 7.86 7.87
C PHE A 163 -5.49 7.53 8.79
N THR A 164 -4.62 6.63 8.35
CA THR A 164 -3.39 6.31 9.07
C THR A 164 -2.36 5.92 8.06
N VAL A 165 -1.27 6.66 8.00
CA VAL A 165 -0.15 6.38 7.11
C VAL A 165 0.98 5.72 7.89
N ILE A 166 1.57 4.69 7.29
CA ILE A 166 2.73 3.98 7.79
C ILE A 166 3.84 4.13 6.76
N ALA A 167 5.10 4.05 7.16
CA ALA A 167 6.25 3.92 6.29
C ALA A 167 7.01 2.65 6.69
N LEU A 168 7.45 1.85 5.72
CA LEU A 168 8.43 0.80 5.95
C LEU A 168 9.82 1.40 5.67
N VAL A 169 10.66 1.51 6.69
CA VAL A 169 12.01 2.07 6.59
C VAL A 169 13.05 1.06 7.06
N LYS A 170 14.29 1.18 6.58
CA LYS A 170 15.39 0.37 7.09
C LYS A 170 15.62 0.71 8.58
N PRO A 171 15.88 -0.28 9.46
CA PRO A 171 16.33 0.02 10.82
C PRO A 171 17.70 0.72 10.78
N GLU A 172 17.87 1.74 11.64
CA GLU A 172 19.17 2.40 11.88
C GLU A 172 20.23 1.42 12.42
#